data_AF-A0A2N7QYA3-F1
#
_entry.id   AF-A0A2N7QYA3-F1
#
_cell.length_a   1.000
_cell.length_b   1.000
_cell.length_c   1.000
_cell.angle_alpha   90.00
_cell.angle_beta   90.00
_cell.angle_gamma   90.00
#
_symmetry.space_group_name_H-M   'P 1'
#
loop_
_entity.id
_entity.type
_entity.pdbx_description
1 polymer ?
#
loop_
_entity_poly.entity_id
_entity_poly.type
_entity_poly.pdbx_seq_one_letter_code
_entity_poly.pdbx_strand_id
1 'polypeptide(L)' 'MRVGSQVLVVGDSATRVTELLGKPAYRSQAKSTASSGRSGKKGGKSSATSGQQWQYRQGNRLVTIVVADGKVAAIRDDAQ' A
#
# COMPACT_ATOMS: atom_id res chain seq x y z
N MET A 1 9.02 3.49 9.01
CA MET A 1 7.73 4.14 9.30
C MET A 1 7.12 3.45 10.51
N ARG A 2 6.54 4.18 11.48
CA ARG A 2 5.78 3.54 12.57
C ARG A 2 4.34 3.34 12.13
N VAL A 3 3.81 2.15 12.37
CA VAL A 3 2.42 1.80 12.11
C VAL A 3 1.90 1.07 13.34
N GLY A 4 0.95 1.71 14.03
CA GLY A 4 0.62 1.38 15.41
C GLY A 4 1.81 1.57 16.34
N SER A 5 2.18 0.51 17.06
CA SER A 5 3.33 0.45 17.98
C SER A 5 4.60 -0.13 17.35
N GLN A 6 4.57 -0.60 16.10
CA GLN A 6 5.68 -1.30 15.46
C GLN A 6 6.21 -0.56 14.23
N VAL A 7 7.48 -0.78 13.88
CA VAL A 7 8.16 -0.10 12.77
C VAL A 7 8.17 -0.99 11.54
N LEU A 8 7.54 -0.54 10.46
CA LEU A 8 7.64 -1.16 9.14
C LEU A 8 8.71 -0.45 8.29
N VAL A 9 9.51 -1.22 7.57
CA VAL A 9 10.61 -0.71 6.74
C VAL A 9 10.59 -1.37 5.37
N VAL A 10 11.10 -0.68 4.35
CA VAL A 10 11.33 -1.25 3.02
C VAL A 10 12.31 -2.42 3.13
N GLY A 11 12.03 -3.50 2.41
CA GLY A 11 12.76 -4.78 2.48
C GLY A 11 12.16 -5.82 3.43
N ASP A 12 11.21 -5.42 4.29
CA ASP A 12 10.53 -6.34 5.19
C ASP A 12 9.60 -7.30 4.42
N SER A 13 9.28 -8.46 4.99
CA SER A 13 8.48 -9.48 4.32
C SER A 13 7.00 -9.11 4.35
N ALA A 14 6.28 -9.37 3.26
CA ALA A 14 4.84 -9.08 3.17
C ALA A 14 4.04 -9.76 4.29
N THR A 15 4.43 -10.97 4.71
CA THR A 15 3.82 -11.68 5.84
C THR A 15 3.91 -10.86 7.12
N ARG A 16 5.07 -10.30 7.41
CA ARG A 16 5.31 -9.49 8.60
C ARG A 16 4.52 -8.19 8.55
N VAL A 17 4.32 -7.59 7.37
CA VAL A 17 3.38 -6.48 7.18
C VAL A 17 1.98 -6.86 7.70
N THR A 18 1.45 -8.01 7.27
CA THR A 18 0.14 -8.52 7.73
C THR A 18 0.10 -8.91 9.20
N GLU A 19 1.22 -9.31 9.82
CA GLU A 19 1.27 -9.59 11.26
C GLU A 19 1.26 -8.31 12.09
N LEU A 20 1.99 -7.29 11.64
CA LEU A 20 2.13 -6.01 12.34
C LEU A 20 0.89 -5.12 12.19
N LEU A 21 0.34 -5.08 10.97
CA LEU A 21 -0.78 -4.20 10.61
C LEU A 21 -2.13 -4.93 10.56
N GLY A 22 -2.11 -6.25 10.61
CA GLY A 22 -3.29 -7.07 10.36
C GLY A 22 -3.67 -7.11 8.87
N LYS A 23 -4.97 -7.27 8.64
CA LYS A 23 -5.53 -7.40 7.28
C LYS A 23 -5.51 -6.02 6.59
N PRO A 24 -4.93 -5.90 5.38
CA PRO A 24 -5.01 -4.65 4.64
C PRO A 24 -6.47 -4.28 4.38
N ALA A 25 -6.80 -3.00 4.55
CA ALA A 25 -8.12 -2.48 4.24
C ALA A 25 -8.42 -2.62 2.74
N TYR A 26 -7.39 -2.49 1.91
CA TYR A 26 -7.50 -2.70 0.47
C TYR A 26 -6.25 -3.37 -0.08
N ARG A 27 -6.40 -4.46 -0.82
CA ARG A 27 -5.30 -5.14 -1.51
C ARG A 27 -5.59 -5.15 -3.00
N SER A 28 -4.81 -4.39 -3.76
CA SER A 28 -4.90 -4.35 -5.22
C SER A 28 -3.60 -4.83 -5.83
N GLN A 29 -3.69 -5.75 -6.79
CA GLN A 29 -2.55 -6.10 -7.62
C GLN A 29 -2.43 -5.02 -8.68
N ALA A 30 -1.29 -4.32 -8.76
CA ALA A 30 -1.05 -3.34 -9.82
C ALA A 30 -0.88 -4.08 -11.16
N LYS A 31 -1.99 -4.54 -11.72
CA LYS A 31 -2.07 -5.08 -13.08
C LYS A 31 -2.25 -3.89 -14.01
N SER A 32 -1.27 -3.69 -14.89
CA SER A 32 -1.39 -2.75 -16.00
C SER A 32 -2.59 -3.15 -16.89
N THR A 33 -3.28 -2.14 -17.44
CA THR A 33 -4.35 -2.17 -18.50
C THR A 33 -5.71 -2.80 -18.13
N ALA A 34 -6.89 -2.26 -18.49
CA ALA A 34 -7.32 -1.05 -19.19
C ALA A 34 -8.86 -0.84 -18.99
N SER A 35 -9.30 0.43 -19.00
CA SER A 35 -10.64 0.96 -19.38
C SER A 35 -11.93 0.27 -18.91
N SER A 36 -12.69 0.92 -18.03
CA SER A 36 -14.08 1.33 -18.32
C SER A 36 -14.55 2.37 -17.30
N GLY A 37 -15.25 3.39 -17.78
CA GLY A 37 -15.47 4.66 -17.10
C GLY A 37 -16.20 4.56 -15.76
N ARG A 38 -15.88 5.49 -14.86
CA ARG A 38 -16.75 6.63 -14.54
C ARG A 38 -16.13 7.44 -13.40
N SER A 39 -16.06 8.74 -13.65
CA SER A 39 -16.06 9.81 -12.65
C SER A 39 -14.78 10.02 -11.83
N GLY A 40 -14.40 11.29 -11.74
CA GLY A 40 -13.86 11.80 -10.48
C GLY A 40 -12.34 11.84 -10.36
N LYS A 41 -11.75 12.86 -10.98
CA LYS A 41 -11.07 13.94 -10.24
C LYS A 41 -10.03 13.49 -9.18
N LYS A 42 -8.76 13.79 -9.50
CA LYS A 42 -7.70 14.27 -8.59
C LYS A 42 -7.06 13.21 -7.67
N GLY A 43 -5.79 12.94 -7.96
CA GLY A 43 -4.81 12.60 -6.92
C GLY A 43 -3.98 11.36 -7.20
N GLY A 44 -2.67 11.54 -7.21
CA GLY A 44 -1.73 10.46 -6.97
C GLY A 44 -1.10 9.89 -8.24
N LYS A 45 0.14 10.29 -8.48
CA LYS A 45 1.12 9.66 -9.36
C LYS A 45 1.28 8.18 -8.96
N SER A 46 0.40 7.32 -9.48
CA SER A 46 0.48 5.86 -9.37
C SER A 46 1.60 5.41 -10.29
N SER A 47 2.81 5.52 -9.75
CA SER A 47 4.02 4.95 -10.36
C SER A 47 3.74 3.48 -10.58
N ALA A 48 3.51 3.12 -11.84
CA ALA A 48 3.31 1.77 -12.34
C ALA A 48 4.50 0.90 -11.92
N THR A 49 4.40 0.35 -10.72
CA THR A 49 5.37 -0.57 -10.15
C THR A 49 4.61 -1.89 -10.15
N SER A 50 5.14 -2.91 -10.81
CA SER A 50 4.54 -4.24 -11.00
C SER A 50 4.44 -5.05 -9.69
N GLY A 51 3.93 -4.44 -8.63
CA GLY A 51 3.83 -4.97 -7.27
C GLY A 51 2.39 -4.99 -6.77
N GLN A 52 2.16 -5.73 -5.69
CA GLN A 52 0.90 -5.70 -4.96
C GLN A 52 0.86 -4.46 -4.08
N GLN A 53 -0.16 -3.62 -4.24
CA GLN A 53 -0.37 -2.45 -3.41
C GLN A 53 -1.38 -2.76 -2.31
N TRP A 54 -0.97 -2.58 -1.07
CA TRP A 54 -1.74 -2.86 0.13
C TRP A 54 -1.96 -1.53 0.86
N GLN A 55 -3.21 -1.14 1.09
CA GLN A 55 -3.56 0.06 1.81
C GLN A 55 -4.09 -0.30 3.19
N TYR A 56 -3.62 0.43 4.19
CA TYR A 56 -3.99 0.31 5.59
C TYR A 56 -4.51 1.64 6.08
N ARG A 57 -5.67 1.62 6.73
CA ARG A 57 -6.25 2.80 7.35
C ARG A 57 -5.93 2.77 8.84
N GLN A 58 -5.03 3.66 9.26
CA GLN A 58 -4.64 3.83 10.65
C GLN A 58 -5.32 5.08 11.20
N GLY A 59 -6.59 4.93 11.60
CA GLY A 59 -7.42 6.05 12.04
C GLY A 59 -7.56 7.12 10.95
N ASN A 60 -6.86 8.24 11.16
CA ASN A 60 -6.83 9.39 10.25
C ASN A 60 -5.73 9.34 9.17
N ARG A 61 -4.87 8.33 9.18
CA ARG A 61 -3.77 8.20 8.21
C ARG A 61 -3.99 7.03 7.29
N LEU A 62 -3.56 7.18 6.05
CA LEU A 62 -3.67 6.15 5.01
C LEU A 62 -2.28 5.70 4.60
N VAL A 63 -1.97 4.45 4.87
CA VAL A 63 -0.65 3.87 4.64
C VAL A 63 -0.72 2.96 3.44
N THR A 64 -0.02 3.31 2.38
CA THR A 64 0.07 2.51 1.17
C THR A 64 1.42 1.79 1.12
N ILE A 65 1.38 0.47 1.09
CA ILE A 65 2.54 -0.40 1.05
C ILE A 65 2.57 -1.08 -0.31
N VAL A 66 3.68 -0.94 -1.02
CA VAL A 66 3.92 -1.64 -2.28
C VAL A 66 4.78 -2.85 -1.97
N VAL A 67 4.29 -4.03 -2.29
CA VAL A 67 4.97 -5.31 -2.14
C VAL A 67 5.39 -5.79 -3.51
N ALA A 68 6.67 -6.04 -3.73
CA ALA A 68 7.19 -6.69 -4.92
C ALA A 68 8.00 -7.91 -4.48
N ASP A 69 7.88 -9.02 -5.21
CA ASP A 69 8.64 -10.24 -4.93
C ASP A 69 8.46 -10.77 -3.48
N GLY A 70 7.27 -10.58 -2.90
CA GLY A 70 6.96 -10.99 -1.53
C GLY A 70 7.57 -10.12 -0.43
N LYS A 71 8.25 -9.02 -0.78
CA LYS A 71 8.83 -8.05 0.16
C LYS A 71 8.30 -6.65 -0.07
N VAL A 72 8.37 -5.82 0.96
CA VAL A 72 8.00 -4.41 0.87
C VAL A 72 9.01 -3.70 -0.03
N ALA A 73 8.54 -3.23 -1.18
CA ALA A 73 9.31 -2.45 -2.13
C ALA A 73 9.24 -0.95 -1.81
N ALA A 74 8.09 -0.46 -1.35
CA ALA A 74 7.91 0.94 -0.98
C ALA A 74 6.82 1.12 0.09
N ILE A 75 6.94 2.19 0.87
CA ILE A 75 5.94 2.59 1.86
C ILE A 75 5.62 4.07 1.61
N ARG A 76 4.34 4.38 1.45
CA ARG A 76 3.82 5.76 1.41
C ARG A 76 2.88 5.95 2.58
N ASP A 77 3.13 6.99 3.37
CA ASP A 77 2.27 7.41 4.47
C ASP A 77 1.60 8.72 4.03
N ASP A 78 0.30 8.66 3.76
CA ASP A 78 -0.53 9.83 3.55
C ASP A 78 -1.20 10.16 4.89
N ALA A 79 -0.52 10.98 5.68
CA ALA A 79 -1.14 11.66 6.81
C ALA A 79 -1.88 12.89 6.27
N GLN A 80 -3.22 12.83 6.26
CA GLN A 80 -4.05 14.03 6.01
C GLN A 80 -4.00 15.00 7.19
#